data_AF-A0AAW6N873-F1
#
_entry.id   AF-A0AAW6N873-F1
#
_cell.length_a   1.000
_cell.length_b   1.000
_cell.length_c   1.000
_cell.angle_alpha   90.00
_cell.angle_beta   90.00
_cell.angle_gamma   90.00
#
_symmetry.space_group_name_H-M   'P 1'
#
loop_
_entity.id
_entity.type
_entity.pdbx_description
1 polymer ?
#
loop_
_entity_poly.entity_id
_entity_poly.type
_entity_poly.pdbx_seq_one_letter_code
_entity_poly.pdbx_strand_id
1 'polypeptide(L)'
;MMGEFETLLHSSLSTAGADVIRGQYIGFVSDTLAHIGIISPLTVWIVLRDWPLWLFWVGAALILFKEFYFDMPNGGYAPLVIFDSIWDFATWFFGFFVTWCALMDNVGRRHDA
;
A
#
# COMPACT_ATOMS: atom_id res chain seq x y z
N MET A 1 -21.52 12.37 -16.18
CA MET A 1 -20.89 11.07 -16.46
C MET A 1 -19.37 11.14 -16.65
N MET A 2 -18.77 12.21 -17.20
CA MET A 2 -17.28 12.30 -17.25
C MET A 2 -16.63 12.61 -15.89
N GLY A 3 -17.28 13.40 -15.02
CA GLY A 3 -16.70 13.81 -13.73
C GLY A 3 -16.48 12.68 -12.70
N GLU A 4 -17.26 11.59 -12.74
CA GLU A 4 -17.07 10.45 -11.81
C GLU A 4 -15.88 9.57 -12.20
N PHE A 5 -15.58 9.49 -13.51
CA PHE A 5 -14.40 8.78 -14.00
C PHE A 5 -13.13 9.61 -13.77
N GLU A 6 -13.25 10.93 -13.88
CA GLU A 6 -12.19 11.86 -13.48
C GLU A 6 -11.89 11.76 -11.99
N THR A 7 -12.87 11.58 -11.10
CA THR A 7 -12.58 11.36 -9.66
C THR A 7 -11.89 10.02 -9.35
N LEU A 8 -11.96 9.03 -10.25
CA LEU A 8 -11.16 7.80 -10.14
C LEU A 8 -9.69 8.01 -10.54
N LEU A 9 -9.41 9.05 -11.32
CA LEU A 9 -8.07 9.40 -11.84
C LEU A 9 -7.47 10.66 -11.18
N HIS A 10 -8.31 11.45 -10.51
CA HIS A 10 -7.98 12.60 -9.69
C HIS A 10 -8.28 12.23 -8.24
N SER A 11 -7.33 11.55 -7.61
CA SER A 11 -7.26 11.53 -6.16
C SER A 11 -7.29 12.98 -5.68
N SER A 12 -8.31 13.38 -4.91
CA SER A 12 -8.24 14.64 -4.20
C SER A 12 -6.99 14.57 -3.36
N LEU A 13 -6.02 15.47 -3.60
CA LEU A 13 -4.71 15.61 -2.96
C LEU A 13 -4.78 15.67 -1.41
N SER A 14 -5.26 14.59 -0.82
CA SER A 14 -5.26 14.22 0.58
C SER A 14 -4.31 13.04 0.64
N THR A 15 -3.05 13.35 0.34
CA THR A 15 -1.94 12.43 0.52
C THR A 15 -1.83 12.15 2.02
N ALA A 16 -1.44 10.95 2.43
CA ALA A 16 -1.19 10.61 3.83
C ALA A 16 -0.25 11.66 4.49
N GLY A 17 0.70 12.22 3.73
CA GLY A 17 1.49 13.40 4.13
C GLY A 17 0.65 14.66 4.43
N ALA A 18 -0.30 15.02 3.57
CA ALA A 18 -1.22 16.14 3.82
C ALA A 18 -2.08 15.93 5.06
N ASP A 19 -2.50 14.69 5.31
CA ASP A 19 -3.29 14.33 6.49
C ASP A 19 -2.50 14.48 7.78
N VAL A 20 -1.22 14.10 7.80
CA VAL A 20 -0.33 14.32 8.95
C VAL A 20 -0.15 15.81 9.23
N ILE A 21 0.11 16.64 8.21
CA ILE A 21 0.29 18.09 8.39
C ILE A 21 -1.00 18.78 8.84
N ARG A 22 -2.16 18.31 8.36
CA ARG A 22 -3.48 18.82 8.75
C ARG A 22 -3.97 18.26 10.09
N GLY A 23 -3.22 17.36 10.72
CA GLY A 23 -3.63 16.67 11.95
C GLY A 23 -4.82 15.72 11.77
N GLN A 24 -5.11 15.32 10.53
CA GLN A 24 -6.16 14.39 10.15
C GLN A 24 -5.67 12.95 10.24
N TYR A 25 -5.19 12.55 11.43
CA TYR A 25 -4.60 11.22 11.66
C TYR A 25 -5.52 10.05 11.28
N ILE A 26 -6.84 10.24 11.29
CA ILE A 26 -7.80 9.22 10.85
C ILE A 26 -7.66 8.93 9.35
N GLY A 27 -7.45 9.95 8.52
CA GLY A 27 -7.22 9.79 7.08
C GLY A 27 -5.91 9.06 6.82
N PHE A 28 -4.82 9.53 7.44
CA PHE A 28 -3.49 8.89 7.39
C PHE A 28 -3.51 7.41 7.79
N VAL A 29 -4.19 7.07 8.89
CA VAL A 29 -4.32 5.68 9.35
C VAL A 29 -5.17 4.86 8.38
N SER A 30 -6.26 5.43 7.85
CA SER A 30 -7.12 4.73 6.89
C SER A 30 -6.37 4.38 5.61
N ASP A 31 -5.56 5.31 5.11
CA ASP A 31 -4.75 5.11 3.91
C ASP A 31 -3.64 4.07 4.15
N THR A 32 -2.97 4.14 5.30
CA THR A 32 -2.00 3.12 5.74
C THR A 32 -2.64 1.72 5.81
N LEU A 33 -3.84 1.62 6.38
CA LEU A 33 -4.56 0.36 6.50
C LEU A 33 -5.06 -0.17 5.15
N ALA A 34 -5.36 0.70 4.19
CA ALA A 34 -5.75 0.28 2.84
C ALA A 34 -4.59 -0.44 2.13
N HIS A 35 -3.39 0.14 2.18
CA HIS A 35 -2.19 -0.47 1.60
C HIS A 35 -1.86 -1.83 2.24
N ILE A 36 -1.88 -1.90 3.58
CA ILE A 36 -1.68 -3.15 4.32
C ILE A 36 -2.80 -4.16 3.97
N GLY A 37 -4.05 -3.69 3.91
CA GLY A 37 -5.23 -4.52 3.65
C GLY A 37 -5.26 -5.15 2.26
N ILE A 38 -4.62 -4.54 1.26
CA ILE A 38 -4.49 -5.11 -0.09
C ILE A 38 -3.39 -6.17 -0.12
N ILE A 39 -2.24 -5.91 0.49
CA ILE A 39 -1.09 -6.83 0.43
C ILE A 39 -1.25 -8.05 1.33
N SER A 40 -1.93 -7.93 2.47
CA SER A 40 -2.19 -9.04 3.39
C SER A 40 -2.88 -10.24 2.72
N PRO A 41 -4.04 -10.12 2.05
CA PRO A 41 -4.66 -11.24 1.36
C PRO A 41 -3.74 -11.78 0.27
N LEU A 42 -3.12 -10.93 -0.56
CA LEU A 42 -2.18 -11.39 -1.60
C LEU A 42 -1.04 -12.23 -1.01
N THR A 43 -0.50 -11.84 0.14
CA THR A 43 0.52 -12.59 0.89
C THR A 43 0.00 -13.96 1.30
N VAL A 44 -1.24 -14.05 1.80
CA VAL A 44 -1.88 -15.34 2.12
C VAL A 44 -1.97 -16.24 0.89
N TRP A 45 -2.34 -15.71 -0.28
CA TRP A 45 -2.39 -16.50 -1.52
C TRP A 45 -1.00 -16.96 -1.97
N ILE A 46 0.01 -16.08 -1.91
CA ILE A 46 1.40 -16.44 -2.26
C ILE A 46 1.92 -17.55 -1.34
N VAL A 47 1.68 -17.44 -0.03
CA VAL A 47 2.26 -18.35 0.96
C VAL A 47 1.47 -19.66 1.10
N LEU A 48 0.14 -19.61 1.11
CA LEU A 48 -0.71 -20.81 1.38
C LEU A 48 -1.26 -21.48 0.13
N ARG A 49 -1.26 -20.80 -1.03
CA ARG A 49 -1.83 -21.31 -2.28
C ARG A 49 -0.81 -21.45 -3.40
N ASP A 50 0.48 -21.35 -3.07
CA ASP A 50 1.61 -21.41 -4.01
C ASP A 50 1.44 -20.46 -5.20
N TRP A 51 0.79 -19.31 -4.97
CA TRP A 51 0.73 -18.28 -6.00
C TRP A 51 2.13 -17.72 -6.25
N PRO A 52 2.43 -17.36 -7.49
CA PRO A 52 3.79 -17.01 -7.83
C PRO A 52 4.21 -15.68 -7.18
N LEU A 53 5.41 -15.67 -6.60
CA LEU A 53 5.99 -14.51 -5.92
C LEU A 53 6.11 -13.27 -6.83
N TRP A 54 6.14 -13.43 -8.16
CA TRP A 54 6.16 -12.29 -9.07
C TRP A 54 4.91 -11.40 -8.94
N LEU A 55 3.77 -11.92 -8.46
CA LEU A 55 2.57 -11.12 -8.21
C LEU A 55 2.80 -10.05 -7.14
N PHE A 56 3.60 -10.35 -6.11
CA PHE A 56 4.04 -9.36 -5.13
C PHE A 56 4.81 -8.22 -5.80
N TRP A 57 5.74 -8.57 -6.69
CA TRP A 57 6.58 -7.59 -7.40
C TRP A 57 5.79 -6.77 -8.41
N VAL A 58 4.79 -7.36 -9.06
CA VAL A 58 3.87 -6.61 -9.94
C VAL A 58 3.07 -5.59 -9.15
N GLY A 59 2.55 -5.94 -7.97
CA GLY A 59 1.88 -4.97 -7.10
C GLY A 59 2.81 -3.83 -6.67
N ALA A 60 4.04 -4.15 -6.25
CA ALA A 60 5.04 -3.15 -5.90
C ALA A 60 5.40 -2.23 -7.09
N ALA A 61 5.52 -2.80 -8.30
CA ALA A 61 5.79 -2.03 -9.51
C ALA A 61 4.62 -1.12 -9.89
N LEU A 62 3.37 -1.53 -9.66
CA LEU A 62 2.19 -0.70 -9.89
C LEU A 62 2.12 0.48 -8.93
N ILE A 63 2.51 0.30 -7.66
CA ILE A 63 2.63 1.42 -6.71
C ILE A 63 3.68 2.40 -7.23
N LEU A 64 4.89 1.94 -7.53
CA LEU A 64 5.94 2.81 -8.06
C LEU A 64 5.50 3.52 -9.35
N PHE A 65 4.80 2.82 -10.24
CA PHE A 65 4.26 3.43 -11.45
C PHE A 65 3.22 4.52 -11.13
N LYS A 66 2.27 4.25 -10.23
CA LYS A 66 1.30 5.25 -9.73
C LYS A 66 2.03 6.48 -9.19
N GLU A 67 2.99 6.29 -8.30
CA GLU A 67 3.71 7.38 -7.64
C GLU A 67 4.51 8.24 -8.62
N PHE A 68 5.31 7.62 -9.50
CA PHE A 68 6.20 8.35 -10.40
C PHE A 68 5.47 9.04 -11.54
N TYR A 69 4.39 8.47 -12.06
CA TYR A 69 3.71 8.99 -13.26
C TYR A 69 2.49 9.85 -12.94
N PHE A 70 1.88 9.70 -11.77
CA PHE A 70 0.69 10.45 -11.40
C PHE A 70 0.94 11.36 -10.20
N ASP A 71 1.33 10.80 -9.06
CA ASP A 71 1.33 11.56 -7.81
C ASP A 71 2.45 12.61 -7.78
N MET A 72 3.69 12.24 -8.10
CA MET A 72 4.81 13.19 -8.10
C MET A 72 4.64 14.34 -9.12
N PRO A 73 4.27 14.10 -10.40
CA PRO A 73 4.02 15.18 -11.34
C PRO A 73 2.84 16.08 -10.95
N ASN A 74 1.73 15.50 -10.49
CA ASN A 74 0.55 16.26 -10.07
C ASN A 74 0.81 17.08 -8.80
N GLY A 75 1.66 16.56 -7.91
CA GLY A 75 2.10 17.21 -6.68
C GLY A 75 3.25 18.21 -6.85
N GLY A 76 3.75 18.41 -8.09
CA GLY A 76 4.89 19.28 -8.36
C GLY A 76 6.18 18.86 -7.64
N TYR A 77 6.33 17.56 -7.35
CA TYR A 77 7.44 17.01 -6.56
C TYR A 77 7.58 17.65 -5.16
N ALA A 78 6.48 18.11 -4.58
CA ALA A 78 6.49 18.61 -3.21
C ALA A 78 7.06 17.54 -2.25
N PRO A 79 7.91 17.91 -1.26
CA PRO A 79 8.49 16.95 -0.32
C PRO A 79 7.46 16.08 0.40
N LEU A 80 6.26 16.64 0.61
CA LEU A 80 5.15 15.94 1.23
C LEU A 80 4.60 14.79 0.38
N VAL A 81 4.53 14.99 -0.92
CA VAL A 81 4.07 13.98 -1.88
C VAL A 81 5.14 12.91 -2.03
N ILE A 82 6.42 13.28 -2.02
CA ILE A 82 7.51 12.31 -2.01
C ILE A 82 7.49 11.45 -0.75
N PHE A 83 7.25 12.05 0.42
CA PHE A 83 7.08 11.31 1.68
C PHE A 83 5.92 10.32 1.58
N ASP A 84 4.80 10.76 1.01
CA ASP A 84 3.63 9.93 0.79
C ASP A 84 3.92 8.71 -0.09
N SER A 85 4.55 8.95 -1.24
CA SER A 85 4.96 7.90 -2.16
C SER A 85 5.89 6.87 -1.51
N ILE A 86 6.81 7.33 -0.66
CA ILE A 86 7.70 6.45 0.11
C ILE A 86 6.90 5.66 1.15
N TRP A 87 5.91 6.29 1.79
CA TRP A 87 5.07 5.65 2.80
C TRP A 87 4.17 4.57 2.20
N ASP A 88 3.51 4.83 1.07
CA ASP A 88 2.71 3.86 0.33
C ASP A 88 3.55 2.64 -0.07
N PHE A 89 4.76 2.89 -0.57
CA PHE A 89 5.68 1.80 -0.88
C PHE A 89 6.13 1.05 0.38
N ALA A 90 6.45 1.75 1.48
CA ALA A 90 6.89 1.11 2.72
C ALA A 90 5.78 0.25 3.36
N THR A 91 4.55 0.74 3.36
CA THR A 91 3.39 0.03 3.94
C THR A 91 3.04 -1.25 3.18
N TRP A 92 3.31 -1.31 1.86
CA TRP A 92 3.25 -2.54 1.07
C TRP A 92 4.19 -3.63 1.62
N PHE A 93 5.46 -3.31 1.85
CA PHE A 93 6.42 -4.28 2.42
C PHE A 93 6.07 -4.63 3.86
N PHE A 94 5.65 -3.63 4.64
CA PHE A 94 5.26 -3.85 6.03
C PHE A 94 4.10 -4.83 6.14
N GLY A 95 3.02 -4.64 5.36
CA GLY A 95 1.87 -5.53 5.35
C GLY A 95 2.22 -6.95 4.91
N PHE A 96 3.06 -7.10 3.88
CA PHE A 96 3.59 -8.41 3.47
C PHE A 96 4.34 -9.09 4.62
N PHE A 97 5.30 -8.40 5.22
CA PHE A 97 6.17 -8.98 6.25
C PHE A 97 5.40 -9.35 7.52
N VAL A 98 4.51 -8.48 7.99
CA VAL A 98 3.65 -8.76 9.16
C VAL A 98 2.79 -9.99 8.90
N THR A 99 2.15 -10.07 7.73
CA THR A 99 1.29 -11.21 7.38
C THR A 99 2.11 -12.50 7.23
N TRP A 100 3.28 -12.43 6.59
CA TRP A 100 4.18 -13.56 6.44
C TRP A 100 4.66 -14.11 7.79
N CYS A 101 5.13 -13.25 8.69
CA CYS A 101 5.53 -13.63 10.04
C CYS A 101 4.38 -14.30 10.81
N ALA A 102 3.16 -13.74 10.74
CA ALA A 102 1.98 -14.31 11.39
C ALA A 102 1.62 -15.69 10.83
N LEU A 103 1.79 -15.92 9.53
CA LEU A 103 1.56 -17.22 8.91
C LEU A 103 2.63 -18.23 9.35
N MET A 104 3.91 -17.85 9.34
CA MET A 104 5.02 -18.74 9.72
C MET A 104 4.95 -19.14 11.20
N ASP A 105 4.61 -18.23 12.11
CA ASP A 105 4.40 -18.55 13.52
C ASP A 105 3.24 -19.54 13.74
N ASN A 106 2.13 -19.37 13.01
CA ASN A 106 1.01 -20.32 13.07
C ASN A 106 1.34 -21.70 12.47
N VAL A 107 2.19 -21.76 11.44
CA VAL A 107 2.69 -23.03 10.88
C VAL A 107 3.61 -23.71 11.88
N GLY A 108 4.57 -22.99 12.47
CA GLY A 108 5.48 -23.52 13.49
C GLY A 108 4.73 -24.13 14.67
N ARG A 109 3.75 -23.40 15.23
CA ARG A 109 2.91 -23.89 16.34
C ARG A 109 2.10 -25.15 16.03
N ARG A 110 1.84 -25.48 14.75
CA ARG A 110 1.14 -26.72 14.35
C ARG A 110 2.07 -27.92 14.21
N HIS A 111 3.38 -27.71 14.01
CA HIS A 111 4.35 -28.79 13.92
C HIS A 111 4.83 -29.26 15.30
N ASP A 112 4.74 -28.40 16.31
CA ASP A 112 5.16 -28.69 17.69
C ASP A 112 4.04 -29.29 18.57
N ALA A 113 2.83 -29.46 18.02
CA ALA A 113 1.64 -29.97 18.71
C ALA A 113 1.27 -31.39 18.22
#